data_AF-A0A5C7KND3-F1
#
_entry.id   AF-A0A5C7KND3-F1
#
_cell.length_a   1.000
_cell.length_b   1.000
_cell.length_c   1.000
_cell.angle_alpha   90.00
_cell.angle_beta   90.00
_cell.angle_gamma   90.00
#
_symmetry.space_group_name_H-M   'P 1'
#
loop_
_entity.id
_entity.type
_entity.pdbx_description
1 polymer ?
#
loop_
_entity_poly.entity_id
_entity_poly.type
_entity_poly.pdbx_seq_one_letter_code
_entity_poly.pdbx_strand_id
1 'polypeptide(L)' 'MAKLKCSVCGRITHYTKRNKKKVKEKLSLKKYCKFCQKSHPHNESK' A
#
# COMPACT_ATOMS: atom_id res chain seq x y z
N MET A 1 -5.26 10.92 2.45
CA MET A 1 -3.96 10.25 2.57
C MET A 1 -4.25 8.77 2.68
N ALA A 2 -3.86 7.97 1.68
CA ALA A 2 -4.02 6.53 1.65
C ALA A 2 -2.79 5.88 2.29
N LYS A 3 -3.00 4.91 3.18
CA LYS A 3 -1.93 4.17 3.85
C LYS A 3 -1.75 2.84 3.14
N LEU A 4 -0.55 2.57 2.63
CA LEU A 4 -0.24 1.26 2.05
C LEU A 4 0.32 0.34 3.11
N LYS A 5 -0.46 -0.71 3.41
CA LYS A 5 -0.11 -1.77 4.35
C LYS A 5 0.48 -2.95 3.59
N CYS A 6 1.66 -3.40 3.99
CA CYS A 6 2.25 -4.62 3.46
C CYS A 6 1.40 -5.83 3.87
N SER A 7 1.08 -6.72 2.92
CA SER A 7 0.27 -7.92 3.22
C SER A 7 0.98 -8.94 4.10
N VAL A 8 2.31 -8.90 4.17
CA VAL A 8 3.13 -9.92 4.86
C VAL A 8 3.43 -9.51 6.29
N CYS A 9 3.96 -8.30 6.50
CA CYS A 9 4.32 -7.82 7.83
C CYS A 9 3.22 -6.96 8.49
N GLY A 10 2.15 -6.64 7.76
CA GLY A 10 1.05 -5.82 8.27
C GLY A 10 1.43 -4.37 8.62
N ARG A 11 2.67 -3.95 8.34
CA ARG A 11 3.14 -2.58 8.64
C ARG A 11 2.76 -1.63 7.51
N ILE A 12 2.47 -0.40 7.90
CA ILE A 12 2.26 0.71 6.98
C ILE A 12 3.65 1.23 6.58
N THR A 13 4.04 1.01 5.33
CA THR A 13 5.38 1.35 4.80
C THR A 13 5.35 2.61 3.96
N HIS A 14 4.22 2.90 3.31
CA HIS A 14 4.07 4.03 2.39
C HIS A 14 2.80 4.83 2.67
N TYR A 15 2.90 6.14 2.51
CA TYR A 15 1.78 7.08 2.56
C TYR A 15 1.64 7.72 1.19
N THR A 16 0.50 7.51 0.52
CA THR A 16 0.24 8.08 -0.80
C THR A 16 -0.96 9.02 -0.76
N LYS A 17 -1.00 9.97 -1.69
CA LYS A 17 -2.16 10.82 -1.90
C LYS A 17 -2.89 10.27 -3.12
N ARG A 18 -4.06 9.66 -2.92
CA ARG A 18 -4.88 9.16 -4.02
C ARG A 18 -5.92 10.19 -4.43
N ASN A 19 -6.18 10.27 -5.73
CA ASN A 19 -7.22 11.13 -6.29
C ASN A 19 -8.58 10.39 -6.27
N LYS A 20 -9.39 10.64 -5.24
CA LYS A 20 -10.69 9.97 -5.00
C LYS A 20 -11.68 10.06 -6.17
N LYS A 21 -11.54 11.05 -7.06
CA LYS A 21 -12.39 11.21 -8.25
C LYS A 21 -12.11 10.18 -9.35
N LYS A 22 -10.84 9.80 -9.55
CA LYS A 22 -10.43 8.90 -10.66
C LYS A 22 -10.30 7.44 -10.26
N VAL A 23 -9.98 7.16 -8.99
CA VAL A 23 -9.73 5.78 -8.56
C VAL A 23 -10.65 5.41 -7.41
N LYS A 24 -11.71 4.68 -7.75
CA LYS A 24 -12.78 4.23 -6.83
C LYS A 24 -12.48 2.86 -6.19
N GLU A 25 -11.66 2.03 -6.83
CA GLU A 25 -11.36 0.66 -6.38
C GLU A 25 -10.14 0.60 -5.45
N LYS A 26 -10.08 -0.34 -4.51
CA LYS A 26 -8.93 -0.51 -3.60
C LYS A 26 -7.66 -0.83 -4.42
N LEU A 27 -6.59 -0.04 -4.28
CA LEU A 27 -5.33 -0.32 -4.99
C LEU A 27 -4.51 -1.39 -4.24
N SER A 28 -4.11 -2.42 -4.98
CA SER A 28 -3.11 -3.41 -4.56
C SER A 28 -1.85 -3.21 -5.40
N LEU A 29 -0.84 -2.55 -4.83
CA LEU A 29 0.42 -2.26 -5.52
C LEU A 29 1.52 -3.20 -5.04
N LYS A 30 2.25 -3.83 -5.97
CA LYS A 30 3.51 -4.51 -5.62
C LYS A 30 4.57 -3.43 -5.35
N LYS A 31 4.98 -3.31 -4.09
CA LYS A 31 6.01 -2.35 -3.64
C LYS A 31 7.05 -3.09 -2.80
N TYR A 32 8.25 -2.56 -2.79
CA TYR A 32 9.30 -3.05 -1.90
C TYR A 32 8.94 -2.74 -0.44
N CYS A 33 9.02 -3.77 0.41
CA CYS A 33 8.86 -3.62 1.85
C CYS A 33 10.24 -3.56 2.51
N LYS A 34 10.54 -2.45 3.20
CA LYS A 34 11.82 -2.29 3.93
C LYS A 34 12.02 -3.31 5.05
N PHE A 35 10.94 -3.86 5.61
CA PHE A 35 10.99 -4.83 6.72
C PHE A 35 11.20 -6.26 6.24
N CYS A 36 10.54 -6.65 5.14
CA CYS A 36 10.69 -7.99 4.58
C CYS A 36 11.85 -8.09 3.58
N GLN A 37 12.48 -6.94 3.25
CA GLN A 37 13.52 -6.77 2.23
C GLN A 37 13.16 -7.37 0.86
N LYS A 38 11.86 -7.52 0.58
CA LYS A 38 11.32 -8.15 -0.61
C LYS A 38 10.14 -7.35 -1.15
N SER A 39 9.87 -7.52 -2.43
CA SER A 39 8.74 -6.92 -3.12
C SER A 39 7.46 -7.70 -2.81
N HIS A 40 6.54 -7.08 -2.08
CA HIS A 40 5.28 -7.68 -1.67
C HIS A 40 4.09 -6.85 -2.12
N PRO A 41 2.91 -7.49 -2.27
CA PRO A 41 1.67 -6.76 -2.47
C PRO A 41 1.39 -5.90 -1.22
N HIS A 42 1.25 -4.60 -1.45
CA HIS A 42 0.80 -3.62 -0.49
C HIS A 42 -0.63 -3.23 -0.82
N ASN A 43 -1.51 -3.44 0.14
CA ASN A 43 -2.92 -3.11 0.03
C ASN A 43 -3.17 -1.77 0.68
N GLU A 44 -4.05 -0.97 0.10
CA GLU A 44 -4.54 0.23 0.75
C GLU A 44 -5.34 -0.14 2.00
N SER A 45 -4.81 0.25 3.16
CA SER A 45 -5.56 0.33 4.40
C SER A 45 -6.31 1.67 4.41
N LYS A 46 -7.54 1.63 4.91
CA LYS A 46 -8.54 2.72 4.90
C LYS A 46 -7.95 4.11 5.18
#